data_AF-A0A0F3N202-F1
#
_entry.id   AF-A0A0F3N202-F1
#
_cell.length_a   1.000
_cell.length_b   1.000
_cell.length_c   1.000
_cell.angle_alpha   90.00
_cell.angle_beta   90.00
_cell.angle_gamma   90.00
#
_symmetry.space_group_name_H-M   'P 1'
#
loop_
_entity.id
_entity.type
_entity.pdbx_description
1 polymer ?
#
loop_
_entity_poly.entity_id
_entity_poly.type
_entity_poly.pdbx_seq_one_letter_code
_entity_poly.pdbx_strand_id
1 'polypeptide(L)'
;MAHYKEFEFDCDFGGQRAKFKFYIGTPQEGYHPLQFQAKWLSDERGGTIPDDVMKAISQLNDLAKKNGVPLPDLCVYALGVAQEAQATPQDEDKDESENQEDKAEQA
;
A
#
# COMPACT_ATOMS: atom_id res chain seq x y z
N MET A 1 25.31 -7.36 6.35
CA MET A 1 25.08 -5.95 6.00
C MET A 1 23.59 -5.73 6.04
N ALA A 2 23.09 -4.74 6.77
CA ALA A 2 21.66 -4.45 6.80
C ALA A 2 21.27 -3.81 5.47
N HIS A 3 20.58 -4.56 4.60
CA HIS A 3 20.03 -4.03 3.37
C HIS A 3 18.77 -3.24 3.71
N TYR A 4 18.83 -1.93 3.48
CA TYR A 4 17.67 -1.05 3.56
C TYR A 4 17.48 -0.34 2.23
N LYS A 5 16.23 0.02 1.94
CA LYS A 5 15.86 0.75 0.74
C LYS A 5 15.02 1.96 1.11
N GLU A 6 15.27 3.07 0.43
CA GLU A 6 14.47 4.28 0.57
C GLU A 6 13.24 4.21 -0.33
N PHE A 7 12.11 4.67 0.19
CA PHE A 7 10.84 4.76 -0.51
C PHE A 7 10.19 6.11 -0.21
N GLU A 8 9.46 6.66 -1.18
CA GLU A 8 8.79 7.94 -1.03
C GLU A 8 7.29 7.75 -1.28
N PHE A 9 6.46 8.06 -0.29
CA PHE A 9 5.01 7.93 -0.37
C PHE A 9 4.31 9.22 0.06
N ASP A 10 3.15 9.48 -0.52
CA ASP A 10 2.28 10.59 -0.11
C ASP A 10 1.64 10.27 1.24
N CYS A 11 2.06 10.98 2.29
CA CYS A 11 1.46 10.91 3.61
C CYS A 11 0.47 12.04 3.82
N ASP A 12 -0.54 11.82 4.66
CA ASP A 12 -1.50 12.84 5.03
C ASP A 12 -1.01 13.64 6.25
N PHE A 13 -0.99 14.96 6.15
CA PHE A 13 -0.63 15.86 7.24
C PHE A 13 -1.83 16.77 7.55
N GLY A 14 -2.90 16.18 8.09
CA GLY A 14 -4.11 16.93 8.45
C GLY A 14 -4.87 17.45 7.22
N GLY A 15 -4.96 16.63 6.17
CA GLY A 15 -5.63 16.98 4.91
C GLY A 15 -4.70 17.53 3.81
N GLN A 16 -3.41 17.69 4.09
CA GLN A 16 -2.40 17.99 3.08
C GLN A 16 -1.56 16.74 2.79
N ARG A 17 -1.60 16.27 1.53
CA ARG A 17 -0.77 15.15 1.09
C ARG A 17 0.63 15.65 0.75
N ALA A 18 1.65 15.14 1.43
CA ALA A 18 3.04 15.46 1.15
C ALA A 18 3.91 14.21 1.10
N LYS A 19 4.90 14.26 0.21
CA LYS A 19 5.87 13.19 0.01
C LYS A 19 6.78 13.07 1.22
N PHE A 20 6.83 11.88 1.80
CA PHE A 20 7.73 11.55 2.90
C PHE A 20 8.60 10.36 2.55
N LYS A 21 9.90 10.47 2.86
CA LYS A 21 10.89 9.43 2.62
C LYS A 21 10.95 8.47 3.81
N PHE A 22 10.67 7.21 3.55
CA PHE A 22 10.78 6.11 4.51
C PHE A 22 11.91 5.18 4.13
N TYR A 23 12.48 4.51 5.13
CA TYR A 23 13.53 3.53 4.94
C TYR A 23 13.00 2.16 5.38
N ILE A 24 12.87 1.23 4.44
CA ILE A 24 12.46 -0.15 4.73
C ILE A 24 13.71 -1.01 4.76
N GLY A 25 14.05 -1.51 5.94
CA GLY A 25 15.14 -2.46 6.17
C GLY A 25 14.62 -3.87 6.41
N THR A 26 15.42 -4.67 7.12
CA THR A 26 14.98 -5.95 7.68
C THR A 26 14.14 -5.69 8.92
N PRO A 27 12.81 -5.89 8.88
CA PRO A 27 12.00 -5.77 10.09
C PRO A 27 12.40 -6.83 11.11
N GLN A 28 12.36 -6.47 12.39
CA GLN A 28 12.46 -7.45 13.46
C GLN A 28 11.22 -8.36 13.45
N GLU A 29 11.40 -9.65 13.75
CA GLU A 29 10.28 -10.59 13.82
C GLU A 29 9.19 -10.09 14.79
N GLY A 30 7.94 -10.10 14.33
CA GLY A 30 6.77 -9.66 15.09
C GLY A 30 6.41 -8.17 14.95
N TYR A 31 7.24 -7.33 14.34
CA TYR A 31 6.96 -5.90 14.19
C TYR A 31 6.71 -5.48 12.75
N HIS A 32 5.83 -4.49 12.57
CA HIS A 32 5.59 -3.92 11.26
C HIS A 32 6.77 -3.02 10.85
N PRO A 33 7.34 -3.17 9.63
CA PRO A 33 8.54 -2.46 9.17
C PRO A 33 8.41 -0.93 9.21
N LEU A 34 7.19 -0.41 9.08
CA LEU A 34 6.91 1.04 9.13
C LEU A 34 6.40 1.53 10.48
N GLN A 35 6.19 0.67 11.48
CA GLN A 35 5.52 1.05 12.73
C GLN A 35 6.20 2.21 13.46
N PHE A 36 7.53 2.13 13.61
CA PHE A 36 8.30 3.16 14.31
C PHE A 36 8.36 4.46 13.51
N GLN A 37 8.46 4.39 12.18
CA GLN A 37 8.48 5.56 11.32
C GLN A 37 7.10 6.23 11.24
N ALA A 38 6.02 5.46 11.22
CA ALA A 38 4.65 5.96 11.29
C ALA A 38 4.41 6.68 12.62
N LYS A 39 4.84 6.07 13.74
CA LYS A 39 4.75 6.68 15.06
C LYS A 39 5.53 7.99 15.14
N TRP A 40 6.77 8.01 14.66
CA TRP A 40 7.58 9.23 14.61
C TRP A 40 6.95 10.31 13.72
N LEU A 41 6.38 9.93 12.58
CA LEU A 41 5.69 10.87 11.68
C LEU A 41 4.50 11.55 12.36
N SER A 42 3.70 10.77 13.10
CA SER A 42 2.56 11.31 13.85
C SER A 42 3.00 12.16 15.03
N ASP A 43 3.99 11.71 15.80
CA ASP A 43 4.45 12.40 17.01
C ASP A 43 5.21 13.70 16.68
N GLU A 44 6.12 13.68 15.70
CA GLU A 44 7.01 14.81 15.41
C GLU A 44 6.44 15.78 14.37
N ARG A 45 5.76 15.23 13.37
CA ARG A 45 5.40 15.96 12.14
C ARG A 45 3.89 16.11 11.97
N GLY A 46 3.09 15.50 12.86
CA GLY A 46 1.63 15.50 12.80
C GLY A 46 1.06 14.79 11.55
N GLY A 47 1.84 13.90 10.96
CA GLY A 47 1.47 13.18 9.74
C GLY A 47 1.00 11.76 10.01
N THR A 48 0.15 11.25 9.12
CA THR A 48 -0.42 9.92 9.16
C THR A 48 -0.10 9.22 7.84
N ILE A 49 0.39 7.98 7.92
CA ILE A 49 0.60 7.15 6.74
C ILE A 49 -0.78 6.58 6.33
N PRO A 50 -1.16 6.63 5.04
CA PRO A 50 -2.39 6.02 4.57
C PRO A 50 -2.43 4.52 4.88
N ASP A 51 -3.60 4.02 5.29
CA ASP A 51 -3.81 2.60 5.59
C ASP A 51 -3.46 1.69 4.41
N ASP A 52 -3.71 2.14 3.18
CA ASP A 52 -3.36 1.41 1.96
C ASP A 52 -1.86 1.09 1.89
N VAL A 53 -1.00 2.04 2.27
CA VAL A 53 0.45 1.86 2.28
C VAL A 53 0.85 0.88 3.39
N MET A 54 0.28 1.01 4.59
CA MET A 54 0.56 0.07 5.68
C MET A 54 0.15 -1.36 5.30
N LYS A 55 -1.02 -1.53 4.69
CA LYS A 55 -1.54 -2.82 4.26
C LYS A 55 -0.70 -3.43 3.14
N ALA A 56 -0.32 -2.66 2.12
CA ALA A 56 0.53 -3.13 1.04
C ALA A 56 1.89 -3.64 1.57
N ILE A 57 2.51 -2.88 2.47
CA ILE A 57 3.78 -3.27 3.08
C ILE A 57 3.62 -4.50 4.00
N SER A 58 2.50 -4.63 4.72
CA SER A 58 2.18 -5.84 5.49
C SER A 58 2.11 -7.08 4.59
N GLN A 59 1.39 -6.99 3.47
CA GLN A 59 1.27 -8.09 2.51
C GLN A 59 2.63 -8.47 1.90
N LEU A 60 3.45 -7.47 1.56
CA LEU A 60 4.81 -7.71 1.07
C LEU A 60 5.69 -8.35 2.14
N ASN A 61 5.56 -7.97 3.41
CA ASN A 61 6.29 -8.58 4.53
C ASN A 61 5.93 -10.05 4.71
N ASP A 62 4.66 -10.41 4.62
CA ASP A 62 4.21 -11.80 4.72
C ASP A 62 4.69 -12.62 3.52
N LEU A 63 4.64 -12.06 2.31
CA LEU A 63 5.15 -12.71 1.11
C LEU A 63 6.67 -12.88 1.15
N ALA A 64 7.39 -11.89 1.67
CA ALA A 64 8.84 -11.92 1.87
C ALA A 64 9.24 -13.04 2.83
N LYS A 65 8.55 -13.15 3.98
CA LYS A 65 8.75 -14.23 4.96
C LYS A 65 8.44 -15.60 4.36
N LYS A 66 7.33 -15.72 3.62
CA LYS A 66 6.90 -16.99 3.00
C LYS A 66 7.89 -17.52 1.98
N ASN A 67 8.54 -16.62 1.22
CA ASN A 67 9.50 -17.00 0.17
C ASN A 67 10.96 -16.93 0.64
N GLY A 68 11.22 -16.48 1.87
CA GLY A 68 12.58 -16.30 2.38
C GLY A 68 13.37 -15.21 1.64
N VAL A 69 12.69 -14.21 1.09
CA VAL A 69 13.32 -13.10 0.35
C VAL A 69 13.36 -11.84 1.22
N PRO A 70 14.36 -10.96 1.02
CA PRO A 70 14.40 -9.68 1.70
C PRO A 70 13.24 -8.78 1.27
N LEU A 71 12.46 -8.32 2.25
CA LEU A 71 11.38 -7.34 2.07
C LEU A 71 11.75 -6.14 1.19
N PRO A 72 12.90 -5.44 1.39
CA PRO A 72 13.24 -4.27 0.58
C PRO A 72 13.31 -4.58 -0.92
N ASP A 73 13.82 -5.74 -1.31
CA ASP A 73 13.94 -6.11 -2.73
C ASP A 73 12.56 -6.42 -3.33
N LEU A 74 11.69 -7.06 -2.56
CA LEU A 74 10.32 -7.34 -2.96
C LEU A 74 9.49 -6.05 -3.10
N CYS A 75 9.69 -5.07 -2.21
CA CYS A 75 9.06 -3.75 -2.31
C CYS A 75 9.51 -2.99 -3.57
N VAL A 76 10.82 -3.01 -3.89
CA VAL A 76 11.34 -2.40 -5.13
C VAL A 76 10.72 -3.06 -6.36
N TYR A 77 10.64 -4.39 -6.36
CA TYR A 77 10.03 -5.14 -7.44
C TYR A 77 8.56 -4.76 -7.62
N ALA A 78 7.78 -4.77 -6.54
CA ALA A 78 6.36 -4.40 -6.58
C ALA A 78 6.13 -2.97 -7.07
N LEU A 79 7.00 -2.03 -6.67
CA LEU A 79 6.91 -0.63 -7.11
C LEU A 79 7.34 -0.45 -8.57
N GLY A 80 8.34 -1.18 -9.04
CA GLY A 80 8.71 -1.18 -10.47
C GLY A 80 7.57 -1.67 -11.35
N VAL A 81 6.90 -2.75 -10.93
CA VAL A 81 5.70 -3.27 -11.61
C VAL A 81 4.55 -2.26 -11.57
N ALA A 82 4.33 -1.56 -10.45
CA ALA A 82 3.30 -0.53 -10.35
C ALA A 82 3.56 0.67 -11.28
N GLN A 83 4.83 1.05 -11.48
CA GLN A 83 5.20 2.11 -12.43
C GLN A 83 5.00 1.68 -13.88
N GLU A 84 5.26 0.42 -14.22
CA GLU A 84 4.94 -0.14 -15.54
C GLU A 84 3.43 -0.29 -15.75
N ALA A 85 2.67 -0.64 -14.71
CA ALA A 85 1.21 -0.78 -14.78
C ALA A 85 0.49 0.56 -15.01
N GLN A 86 1.07 1.70 -14.60
CA GLN A 86 0.53 3.03 -14.90
C GLN A 86 0.72 3.48 -16.36
N ALA A 87 1.41 2.69 -17.18
CA ALA A 87 1.49 2.92 -18.62
C ALA A 87 0.36 2.22 -19.42
N THR A 88 -0.58 1.53 -18.77
CA THR A 88 -1.72 0.89 -19.43
C THR A 88 -3.02 1.12 -18.64
N PRO A 89 -4.06 1.73 -19.25
CA PRO A 89 -5.39 1.79 -18.65
C PRO A 89 -5.97 0.38 -18.60
N GLN A 90 -6.36 -0.07 -17.42
CA GLN A 90 -7.25 -1.22 -17.28
C GLN A 90 -8.59 -0.74 -16.75
N ASP A 91 -9.46 -0.54 -17.73
CA ASP A 91 -10.90 -0.60 -17.69
C ASP A 91 -11.45 -1.79 -16.87
N GLU A 92 -12.64 -1.54 -16.33
CA GLU A 92 -13.72 -2.48 -16.01
C GLU A 92 -13.49 -3.55 -14.93
N ASP A 93 -14.00 -3.27 -13.72
CA ASP A 93 -14.74 -4.30 -12.99
C ASP A 93 -16.23 -3.91 -12.94
N LYS A 94 -17.03 -4.79 -13.54
CA LYS A 94 -18.48 -4.76 -13.65
C LYS A 94 -19.12 -4.84 -12.27
N ASP A 95 -19.88 -3.82 -11.89
CA ASP A 95 -20.96 -4.02 -10.92
C ASP A 95 -22.20 -4.51 -11.67
N GLU A 96 -22.38 -5.81 -11.59
CA GLU A 96 -23.52 -6.57 -12.08
C GLU A 96 -24.73 -6.29 -11.16
N SER A 97 -25.47 -5.22 -11.42
CA SER A 97 -26.80 -5.01 -10.81
C SER A 97 -27.89 -5.65 -11.69
N GLU A 98 -28.08 -6.94 -11.40
CA GLU A 98 -29.32 -7.74 -11.42
C GLU A 98 -30.58 -7.02 -11.93
N ASN A 99 -31.06 -7.44 -13.12
CA ASN A 99 -32.38 -7.11 -13.64
C ASN A 99 -33.30 -8.34 -13.50
N GLN A 100 -34.19 -8.28 -12.52
CA GLN A 100 -35.48 -8.98 -12.38
C GLN A 100 -36.18 -8.25 -11.23
N GLU A 101 -37.41 -7.73 -11.36
CA GLU A 101 -38.60 -8.52 -11.55
C GLU A 101 -39.79 -7.67 -12.02
N ASP A 102 -40.59 -8.33 -12.85
CA ASP A 102 -41.97 -8.16 -13.31
C ASP A 102 -42.92 -7.28 -12.46
N LYS A 103 -43.87 -6.57 -13.11
CA LYS A 103 -45.32 -6.92 -13.08
C LYS A 103 -46.29 -5.77 -13.43
N ALA A 104 -47.25 -6.11 -14.33
CA ALA A 104 -48.65 -5.61 -14.48
C ALA A 104 -48.88 -4.14 -14.91
N GLU A 105 -49.97 -3.73 -15.55
CA GLU A 105 -51.14 -4.32 -16.23
C GLU A 105 -51.96 -3.11 -16.74
N GLN A 106 -52.57 -3.25 -17.93
CA GLN A 106 -53.76 -2.56 -18.50
C GLN A 106 -54.21 -1.17 -17.98
N ALA A 107 -54.40 -0.25 -18.93
CA ALA A 107 -55.66 0.50 -19.12
C ALA A 107 -55.75 1.04 -20.56
#